data_AF-A0A7V9IR26-F1
#
_entry.id   AF-A0A7V9IR26-F1
#
_cell.length_a   1.000
_cell.length_b   1.000
_cell.length_c   1.000
_cell.angle_alpha   90.00
_cell.angle_beta   90.00
_cell.angle_gamma   90.00
#
_symmetry.space_group_name_H-M   'P 1'
#
loop_
_entity.id
_entity.type
_entity.pdbx_description
1 polymer ?
#
loop_
_entity_poly.entity_id
_entity_poly.type
_entity_poly.pdbx_seq_one_letter_code
_entity_poly.pdbx_strand_id
1 'polypeptide(L)'
;DSVLRTMAALASAPVVEGLVVAPDATVDIGQPLWDGAEFTAVIVGEPVLPEVVWGASEPVRLLPVVPITATELAYRRIHGAAALLEAWREAGTDLHATIRRGSSGRPSRRQGE
;
A
#
# COMPACT_ATOMS: atom_id res chain seq x y z
N ASP A 1 -1.44 1.33 -20.46
CA ASP A 1 -0.21 2.12 -20.39
C ASP A 1 -0.09 2.95 -19.10
N SER A 2 -1.19 3.43 -18.52
CA SER A 2 -1.17 4.28 -17.30
C SER A 2 -0.44 3.68 -16.09
N VAL A 3 -0.50 2.36 -15.88
CA VAL A 3 0.20 1.70 -14.76
C VAL A 3 1.73 1.91 -14.81
N LEU A 4 2.34 1.94 -16.01
CA LEU A 4 3.79 2.11 -16.14
C LEU A 4 4.25 3.50 -15.72
N ARG A 5 3.43 4.53 -16.02
CA ARG A 5 3.69 5.91 -15.58
C ARG A 5 3.67 6.01 -14.06
N THR A 6 2.67 5.40 -13.42
CA THR A 6 2.54 5.37 -11.96
C THR A 6 3.71 4.64 -11.31
N MET A 7 4.11 3.48 -11.86
CA MET A 7 5.28 2.75 -11.36
C MET A 7 6.58 3.56 -11.53
N ALA A 8 6.74 4.28 -12.63
CA ALA A 8 7.89 5.18 -12.81
C ALA A 8 7.91 6.31 -11.78
N ALA A 9 6.74 6.88 -11.42
CA ALA A 9 6.63 7.88 -10.37
C ALA A 9 7.00 7.31 -9.00
N LEU A 10 6.47 6.13 -8.64
CA LEU A 10 6.81 5.43 -7.40
C LEU A 10 8.31 5.12 -7.29
N ALA A 11 8.92 4.64 -8.39
CA ALA A 11 10.36 4.36 -8.43
C ALA A 11 11.23 5.62 -8.31
N SER A 12 10.69 6.79 -8.68
CA SER A 12 11.41 8.07 -8.64
C SER A 12 11.28 8.79 -7.28
N ALA A 13 10.24 8.49 -6.50
CA ALA A 13 9.96 9.15 -5.22
C ALA A 13 11.17 9.20 -4.24
N PRO A 14 11.98 8.14 -4.08
CA PRO A 14 13.14 8.19 -3.18
C PRO A 14 14.18 9.24 -3.57
N VAL A 15 14.42 9.37 -4.87
CA VAL A 15 15.51 10.19 -5.43
C VAL A 15 15.09 11.66 -5.52
N VAL A 16 13.84 11.92 -5.84
CA VAL A 16 13.33 13.28 -6.08
C VAL A 16 12.86 13.96 -4.79
N GLU A 17 12.25 13.19 -3.89
CA GLU A 17 11.63 13.72 -2.66
C GLU A 17 12.42 13.38 -1.39
N GLY A 18 13.54 12.65 -1.53
CA GLY A 18 14.32 12.16 -0.38
C GLY A 18 13.56 11.15 0.48
N LEU A 19 12.51 10.54 -0.07
CA LEU A 19 11.69 9.57 0.65
C LEU A 19 12.47 8.29 0.92
N VAL A 20 12.57 7.90 2.19
CA VAL A 20 13.07 6.57 2.54
C VAL A 20 11.93 5.56 2.34
N VAL A 21 12.08 4.71 1.32
CA VAL A 21 11.14 3.61 1.08
C VAL A 21 11.45 2.49 2.07
N ALA A 22 10.58 2.36 3.06
CA ALA A 22 10.63 1.38 4.12
C ALA A 22 9.20 0.85 4.37
N PRO A 23 9.04 -0.30 5.05
CA PRO A 23 7.73 -0.77 5.49
C PRO A 23 6.91 0.34 6.16
N ASP A 24 5.60 0.32 5.95
CA ASP A 24 4.60 1.30 6.41
C ASP A 24 4.70 2.71 5.82
N ALA A 25 5.72 2.98 4.98
CA ALA A 25 5.76 4.20 4.18
C ALA A 25 4.60 4.21 3.19
N THR A 26 4.07 5.41 2.94
CA THR A 26 2.99 5.61 1.98
C THR A 26 3.41 6.62 0.93
N VAL A 27 3.09 6.34 -0.33
CA VAL A 27 3.24 7.30 -1.43
C VAL A 27 1.88 7.63 -1.97
N ASP A 28 1.50 8.91 -1.88
CA ASP A 28 0.22 9.43 -2.36
C ASP A 28 0.40 10.00 -3.76
N ILE A 29 -0.21 9.36 -4.75
CA ILE A 29 -0.13 9.78 -6.16
C ILE A 29 -1.21 10.84 -6.46
N GLY A 30 -2.25 10.93 -5.62
CA GLY A 30 -3.34 11.91 -5.75
C GLY A 30 -4.31 11.67 -6.92
N GLN A 31 -4.08 10.64 -7.73
CA GLN A 31 -4.89 10.25 -8.89
C GLN A 31 -4.91 8.72 -9.02
N PRO A 32 -5.87 8.13 -9.77
CA PRO A 32 -5.94 6.69 -9.98
C PRO A 32 -4.60 6.09 -10.43
N LEU A 33 -4.17 4.99 -9.79
CA LEU A 33 -2.89 4.33 -10.12
C LEU A 33 -2.89 3.75 -11.54
N TRP A 34 -4.06 3.37 -12.05
CA TRP A 34 -4.31 2.97 -13.43
C TRP A 34 -5.75 3.31 -13.81
N ASP A 35 -6.10 3.15 -15.08
CA ASP A 35 -7.40 3.55 -15.60
C ASP A 35 -8.52 2.75 -14.91
N GLY A 36 -9.47 3.47 -14.30
CA GLY A 36 -10.59 2.89 -13.56
C GLY A 36 -10.25 2.38 -12.15
N ALA A 37 -9.01 2.55 -11.68
CA ALA A 37 -8.65 2.22 -10.30
C ALA A 37 -9.29 3.21 -9.31
N GLU A 38 -9.75 2.69 -8.18
CA GLU A 38 -10.12 3.51 -7.01
C GLU A 38 -8.93 3.81 -6.08
N PHE A 39 -7.79 3.16 -6.33
CA PHE A 39 -6.56 3.36 -5.58
C PHE A 39 -5.84 4.61 -6.07
N THR A 40 -5.43 5.47 -5.13
CA THR A 40 -4.72 6.72 -5.42
C THR A 40 -3.37 6.81 -4.73
N ALA A 41 -3.05 5.81 -3.90
CA ALA A 41 -1.82 5.75 -3.14
C ALA A 41 -1.36 4.30 -2.98
N VAL A 42 -0.15 4.12 -2.48
CA VAL A 42 0.37 2.81 -2.07
C VAL A 42 0.89 2.86 -0.64
N ILE A 43 0.84 1.72 0.05
CA ILE A 43 1.59 1.47 1.28
C ILE A 43 2.65 0.39 1.01
N VAL A 44 3.84 0.57 1.58
CA VAL A 44 4.95 -0.38 1.46
C VAL A 44 4.79 -1.44 2.54
N GLY A 45 4.78 -2.71 2.14
CA GLY A 45 4.75 -3.82 3.08
C GLY A 45 6.15 -4.30 3.48
N GLU A 46 6.18 -5.22 4.45
CA GLU A 46 7.39 -5.93 4.84
C GLU A 46 7.92 -6.80 3.69
N PRO A 47 9.25 -6.98 3.56
CA PRO A 47 9.83 -7.86 2.56
C PRO A 47 9.43 -9.31 2.87
N VAL A 48 8.73 -9.93 1.91
CA VAL A 48 8.29 -11.34 2.00
C VAL A 48 9.14 -12.27 1.12
N LEU A 49 9.96 -11.69 0.24
CA LEU A 49 10.87 -12.43 -0.64
C LEU A 49 12.31 -12.33 -0.11
N PRO A 50 13.14 -13.36 -0.35
CA PRO A 50 14.57 -13.30 -0.05
C PRO A 50 15.24 -12.12 -0.76
N GLU A 51 16.31 -11.60 -0.14
CA GLU A 51 17.14 -10.59 -0.78
C GLU A 51 17.77 -11.14 -2.06
N VAL A 52 17.82 -10.29 -3.10
CA VAL A 52 18.45 -10.63 -4.36
C VAL A 52 19.92 -10.24 -4.28
N VAL A 53 20.80 -11.23 -4.40
CA VAL A 53 22.25 -11.02 -4.47
C VAL A 53 22.70 -11.08 -5.92
N TRP A 54 23.48 -10.10 -6.35
CA TRP A 54 24.02 -10.04 -7.71
C TRP A 54 25.49 -9.62 -7.70
N GLY A 55 26.38 -10.55 -8.07
CA GLY A 55 27.82 -10.29 -8.14
C GLY A 55 28.38 -9.83 -6.79
N ALA A 56 29.12 -8.71 -6.81
CA ALA A 56 29.71 -8.09 -5.62
C ALA A 56 28.89 -6.89 -5.08
N SER A 57 27.67 -6.69 -5.57
CA SER A 57 26.79 -5.61 -5.12
C SER A 57 26.16 -5.92 -3.76
N GLU A 58 25.75 -4.88 -3.04
CA GLU A 58 24.96 -5.06 -1.82
C GLU A 58 23.65 -5.81 -2.14
N PRO A 59 23.19 -6.70 -1.24
CA PRO A 59 21.91 -7.38 -1.41
C PRO A 59 20.74 -6.41 -1.56
N VAL A 60 19.82 -6.72 -2.48
CA VAL A 60 18.65 -5.89 -2.76
C VAL A 60 17.42 -6.51 -2.11
N ARG A 61 16.73 -5.74 -1.25
CA ARG A 61 15.42 -6.11 -0.72
C ARG A 61 14.31 -5.82 -1.72
N LEU A 62 13.40 -6.78 -1.85
CA LEU A 62 12.16 -6.62 -2.62
C LEU A 62 11.03 -6.26 -1.65
N LEU A 63 10.60 -5.01 -1.69
CA LEU A 63 9.50 -4.51 -0.86
C LEU A 63 8.19 -4.56 -1.66
N PRO A 64 7.13 -5.23 -1.16
CA PRO A 64 5.83 -5.20 -1.80
C PRO A 64 5.20 -3.81 -1.65
N VAL A 65 4.47 -3.39 -2.68
CA VAL A 65 3.64 -2.19 -2.64
C VAL A 65 2.18 -2.60 -2.78
N VAL A 66 1.35 -2.15 -1.83
CA VAL A 66 -0.07 -2.47 -1.79
C VAL A 66 -0.87 -1.22 -2.17
N PRO A 67 -1.66 -1.26 -3.25
CA PRO A 67 -2.58 -0.18 -3.60
C PRO A 67 -3.59 0.09 -2.48
N ILE A 68 -3.80 1.37 -2.16
CA ILE A 68 -4.79 1.81 -1.18
C ILE A 68 -5.65 2.94 -1.72
N THR A 69 -6.89 2.97 -1.26
CA THR A 69 -7.86 4.03 -1.57
C THR A 69 -7.54 5.31 -0.79
N ALA A 70 -8.11 6.43 -1.22
CA ALA A 70 -8.03 7.69 -0.47
C ALA A 70 -8.60 7.57 0.95
N THR A 71 -9.64 6.76 1.15
CA THR A 71 -10.24 6.51 2.48
C THR A 71 -9.29 5.72 3.38
N GLU A 72 -8.65 4.68 2.88
CA GLU A 72 -7.66 3.90 3.63
C GLU A 72 -6.43 4.75 3.97
N LEU A 73 -5.97 5.59 3.03
CA LEU A 73 -4.90 6.54 3.30
C LEU A 73 -5.26 7.55 4.40
N ALA A 74 -6.47 8.11 4.34
CA ALA A 74 -6.97 9.01 5.38
C ALA A 74 -7.05 8.30 6.74
N TYR A 75 -7.57 7.08 6.78
CA TYR A 75 -7.60 6.24 7.98
C TYR A 75 -6.19 6.02 8.54
N ARG A 76 -5.22 5.63 7.69
CA ARG A 76 -3.82 5.45 8.09
C ARG A 76 -3.19 6.72 8.64
N ARG A 77 -3.52 7.90 8.09
CA ARG A 77 -2.98 9.19 8.59
C ARG A 77 -3.47 9.49 10.01
N ILE A 78 -4.69 9.09 10.34
CA ILE A 78 -5.30 9.33 11.66
C ILE A 78 -4.90 8.25 12.67
N HIS A 79 -4.92 6.99 12.26
CA HIS A 79 -4.80 5.84 13.16
C HIS A 79 -3.44 5.11 13.09
N GLY A 80 -2.61 5.44 12.11
CA GLY A 80 -1.33 4.77 11.85
C GLY A 80 -1.45 3.56 10.92
N ALA A 81 -0.30 3.06 10.45
CA ALA A 81 -0.22 1.93 9.52
C ALA A 81 -0.64 0.61 10.17
N ALA A 82 -0.15 0.33 11.38
CA ALA A 82 -0.51 -0.88 12.13
C ALA A 82 -2.02 -1.05 12.30
N ALA A 83 -2.75 0.05 12.58
CA ALA A 83 -4.21 0.01 12.70
C ALA A 83 -4.90 -0.32 11.37
N LEU A 84 -4.39 0.20 10.24
CA LEU A 84 -4.93 -0.14 8.92
C LEU A 84 -4.69 -1.62 8.58
N LEU A 85 -3.47 -2.12 8.85
CA LEU A 85 -3.11 -3.52 8.62
C LEU A 85 -4.00 -4.47 9.43
N GLU A 86 -4.24 -4.12 10.71
CA GLU A 86 -5.12 -4.90 11.57
C GLU A 86 -6.58 -4.85 11.09
N ALA A 87 -7.08 -3.68 10.69
CA ALA A 87 -8.43 -3.54 10.13
C ALA A 87 -8.62 -4.40 8.86
N TRP A 88 -7.62 -4.44 7.97
CA TRP A 88 -7.64 -5.34 6.81
C TRP A 88 -7.61 -6.81 7.20
N ARG A 89 -6.78 -7.18 8.19
CA ARG A 89 -6.70 -8.54 8.71
C ARG A 89 -8.06 -9.00 9.27
N GLU A 90 -8.71 -8.16 10.07
CA GLU A 90 -10.03 -8.43 10.65
C GLU A 90 -11.13 -8.52 9.57
N ALA A 91 -11.06 -7.68 8.54
CA ALA A 91 -12.02 -7.66 7.44
C ALA A 91 -11.80 -8.78 6.41
N GLY A 92 -10.67 -9.48 6.47
CA GLY A 92 -10.27 -10.45 5.44
C GLY A 92 -10.07 -9.79 4.08
N THR A 93 -9.53 -8.57 4.06
CA THR A 93 -9.35 -7.80 2.83
C THR A 93 -8.37 -8.49 1.89
N ASP A 94 -8.79 -8.73 0.65
CA ASP A 94 -7.89 -9.16 -0.42
C ASP A 94 -7.02 -7.98 -0.88
N LEU A 95 -5.72 -8.04 -0.55
CA LEU A 95 -4.75 -7.01 -0.89
C LEU A 95 -4.30 -7.08 -2.36
N HIS A 96 -4.58 -8.18 -3.05
CA HIS A 96 -4.28 -8.37 -4.47
C HIS A 96 -5.47 -8.03 -5.38
N ALA A 97 -6.65 -7.79 -4.79
CA ALA A 97 -7.83 -7.39 -5.55
C ALA A 97 -7.59 -6.06 -6.28
N THR A 98 -7.90 -6.05 -7.58
CA THR A 98 -7.82 -4.85 -8.42
C THR A 98 -9.00 -3.89 -8.24
N ILE A 99 -10.01 -4.33 -7.47
CA ILE A 99 -11.18 -3.57 -7.02
C ILE A 99 -11.41 -3.95 -5.56
N ARG A 100 -11.50 -2.98 -4.66
CA ARG A 100 -11.72 -3.17 -3.23
C ARG A 100 -13.09 -2.64 -2.85
N ARG A 101 -13.96 -3.53 -2.36
CA ARG A 101 -15.23 -3.07 -1.76
C ARG A 101 -14.90 -2.11 -0.62
N GLY A 102 -15.36 -0.86 -0.73
CA GLY A 102 -15.12 0.15 0.28
C GLY A 102 -15.41 -0.40 1.67
N SER A 103 -14.41 -0.38 2.55
CA SER A 103 -14.55 -0.73 3.95
C SER A 103 -15.40 0.35 4.62
N SER A 104 -16.71 0.32 4.41
CA SER A 104 -17.64 1.10 5.22
C SER A 104 -17.44 0.60 6.65
N GLY A 105 -16.87 1.44 7.52
CA GLY A 105 -16.56 1.12 8.90
C GLY A 105 -17.82 0.85 9.71
N ARG A 106 -18.41 -0.34 9.53
CA ARG A 106 -19.43 -0.87 10.43
C ARG A 106 -18.73 -1.84 11.37
N PRO A 107 -18.47 -1.44 12.63
CA PRO A 107 -18.11 -2.44 13.63
C PRO A 107 -19.24 -3.45 13.68
N SER A 108 -18.90 -4.74 13.54
CA SER A 108 -19.86 -5.81 13.77
C SER A 108 -20.38 -5.66 15.20
N ARG A 109 -21.65 -5.23 15.34
CA ARG A 109 -22.36 -5.39 16.60
C ARG A 109 -22.46 -6.90 16.81
N ARG A 110 -21.61 -7.47 17.68
CA ARG A 110 -21.92 -8.75 18.30
C ARG A 110 -23.25 -8.58 19.03
N GLN A 111 -24.29 -9.22 18.51
CA GLN A 111 -25.52 -9.54 19.21
C GLN A 111 -25.32 -10.88 19.95
N GLY A 112 -26.00 -11.03 21.08
CA GLY A 112 -26.09 -12.26 21.90
C GLY A 112 -25.18 -12.17 23.12
N GLU A 113 -25.68 -11.64 24.23
CA GLU A 113 -26.35 -12.37 25.33
C GLU A 113 -25.35 -12.93 26.35
#